data_AF-A0A101J4R5-F1
#
_entry.id   AF-A0A101J4R5-F1
#
_cell.length_a   1.000
_cell.length_b   1.000
_cell.length_c   1.000
_cell.angle_alpha   90.00
_cell.angle_beta   90.00
_cell.angle_gamma   90.00
#
_symmetry.space_group_name_H-M   'P 1'
#
loop_
_entity.id
_entity.type
_entity.pdbx_description
1 polymer ?
#
loop_
_entity_poly.entity_id
_entity_poly.type
_entity_poly.pdbx_seq_one_letter_code
_entity_poly.pdbx_strand_id
1 'polypeptide(L)'
;MNPETIIEKYYKKGTKLYDIYMSHTTDVTNKALSIAARHPELAVDVRFIEEAGMLHDIGIFLTKAPHIACEGTHPYICHGYLGRELLTEEGYPKHGLVCERHTGTGLSLETIINRKLPIPHRDM
;
A
#
# COMPACT_ATOMS: atom_id res chain seq x y z
N MET A 1 3.76 -13.12 8.21
CA MET A 1 5.17 -12.81 7.87
C MET A 1 5.67 -11.68 8.78
N ASN A 2 6.93 -11.25 8.69
CA ASN A 2 7.34 -9.97 9.29
C ASN A 2 7.33 -8.91 8.17
N PRO A 3 6.45 -7.88 8.21
CA PRO A 3 6.39 -6.86 7.17
C PRO A 3 7.70 -6.05 7.07
N GLU A 4 8.43 -5.86 8.18
CA GLU A 4 9.71 -5.14 8.19
C GLU A 4 10.74 -5.79 7.24
N THR A 5 10.75 -7.12 7.18
CA THR A 5 11.67 -7.87 6.30
C THR A 5 11.41 -7.58 4.82
N ILE A 6 10.16 -7.31 4.43
CA ILE A 6 9.82 -6.91 3.05
C ILE A 6 10.19 -5.44 2.84
N ILE A 7 9.80 -4.57 3.79
CA ILE A 7 10.05 -3.13 3.71
C ILE A 7 11.55 -2.83 3.53
N GLU A 8 12.42 -3.49 4.30
CA GLU A 8 13.87 -3.28 4.25
C GLU A 8 14.53 -3.69 2.92
N LYS A 9 13.85 -4.50 2.08
CA LYS A 9 14.33 -4.81 0.73
C LYS A 9 14.21 -3.61 -0.22
N TYR A 10 13.22 -2.74 0.01
CA TYR A 10 12.87 -1.65 -0.91
C TYR A 10 13.15 -0.27 -0.31
N TYR A 11 13.18 -0.15 1.02
CA TYR A 11 13.38 1.11 1.73
C TYR A 11 14.65 1.06 2.59
N LYS A 12 15.54 2.02 2.35
CA LYS A 12 16.80 2.13 3.09
C LYS A 12 16.62 2.95 4.37
N LYS A 13 16.87 2.32 5.54
CA LYS A 13 16.89 2.98 6.85
C LYS A 13 17.76 4.25 6.85
N GLY A 14 17.27 5.29 7.53
CA GLY A 14 17.95 6.59 7.65
C GLY A 14 17.83 7.48 6.40
N THR A 15 17.01 7.09 5.43
CA THR A 15 16.64 7.98 4.32
C THR A 15 15.33 8.69 4.63
N LYS A 16 15.16 9.92 4.10
CA LYS A 16 13.92 10.68 4.27
C LYS A 16 12.69 9.92 3.79
N LEU A 17 12.81 9.17 2.68
CA LEU A 17 11.74 8.33 2.16
C LEU A 17 11.36 7.22 3.16
N TYR A 18 12.34 6.53 3.73
CA TYR A 18 12.10 5.51 4.75
C TYR A 18 11.37 6.08 5.97
N ASP A 19 11.84 7.22 6.49
CA ASP A 19 11.24 7.83 7.67
C ASP A 19 9.79 8.27 7.44
N ILE A 20 9.50 8.86 6.26
CA ILE A 20 8.14 9.23 5.85
C ILE A 20 7.25 7.99 5.72
N TYR A 21 7.73 6.97 5.00
CA TYR A 21 7.00 5.73 4.78
C TYR A 21 6.67 5.04 6.11
N MET A 22 7.67 4.84 6.97
CA MET A 22 7.50 4.16 8.24
C MET A 22 6.56 4.90 9.19
N SER A 23 6.66 6.24 9.26
CA SER A 23 5.75 7.04 10.08
C SER A 23 4.31 6.85 9.62
N HIS A 24 4.06 7.00 8.31
CA HIS A 24 2.71 6.90 7.75
C HIS A 24 2.10 5.50 7.91
N THR A 25 2.83 4.44 7.54
CA THR A 25 2.30 3.08 7.63
C THR A 25 2.08 2.65 9.08
N THR A 26 2.93 3.10 10.01
CA THR A 26 2.72 2.88 11.45
C THR A 26 1.44 3.56 11.95
N ASP A 27 1.21 4.82 11.60
CA ASP A 27 0.01 5.56 12.02
C ASP A 27 -1.28 4.93 11.48
N VAL A 28 -1.30 4.57 10.19
CA VAL A 28 -2.45 3.91 9.55
C VAL A 28 -2.70 2.53 10.18
N THR A 29 -1.65 1.74 10.41
CA THR A 29 -1.75 0.41 11.01
C THR A 29 -2.29 0.49 12.42
N ASN A 30 -1.73 1.36 13.27
CA ASN A 30 -2.20 1.57 14.63
C ASN A 30 -3.68 1.98 14.67
N LYS A 31 -4.11 2.83 13.74
CA LYS A 31 -5.52 3.22 13.64
C LYS A 31 -6.42 2.05 13.23
N ALA A 32 -6.00 1.23 12.25
CA ALA A 32 -6.73 0.05 11.82
C ALA A 32 -6.88 -0.98 12.95
N LEU A 33 -5.79 -1.25 13.68
CA LEU A 33 -5.78 -2.14 14.84
C LEU A 33 -6.66 -1.63 15.98
N SER A 34 -6.65 -0.32 16.24
CA SER A 34 -7.55 0.32 17.22
C SER A 34 -9.03 0.15 16.86
N ILE A 35 -9.37 0.21 15.56
CA ILE A 35 -10.74 -0.06 15.10
C ILE A 35 -11.09 -1.54 15.31
N ALA A 36 -10.22 -2.46 14.86
CA ALA A 36 -10.45 -3.90 15.01
C ALA A 36 -10.63 -4.30 16.49
N ALA A 37 -9.82 -3.74 17.39
CA ALA A 37 -9.91 -3.99 18.84
C ALA A 37 -11.22 -3.49 19.47
N ARG A 38 -11.79 -2.38 18.95
CA ARG A 38 -13.09 -1.84 19.40
C ARG A 38 -14.29 -2.59 18.82
N HIS A 39 -14.07 -3.40 17.78
CA HIS A 39 -15.10 -4.11 17.04
C HIS A 39 -14.80 -5.61 16.93
N PRO A 40 -14.70 -6.34 18.06
CA PRO A 40 -14.42 -7.78 18.05
C PRO A 40 -15.50 -8.58 17.31
N GLU A 41 -16.72 -8.06 17.19
CA GLU A 41 -17.83 -8.67 16.44
C GLU A 41 -17.54 -8.83 14.94
N LEU A 42 -16.60 -8.05 14.38
CA LEU A 42 -16.19 -8.19 12.97
C LEU A 42 -15.41 -9.49 12.72
N ALA A 43 -14.90 -10.14 13.77
CA ALA A 43 -14.13 -11.40 13.70
C ALA A 43 -13.01 -11.37 12.63
N VAL A 44 -12.35 -10.22 12.50
CA VAL A 44 -11.30 -9.98 11.50
C VAL A 44 -9.96 -10.60 11.92
N ASP A 45 -9.16 -10.97 10.93
CA ASP A 45 -7.78 -11.39 11.15
C ASP A 45 -6.90 -10.17 11.48
N VAL A 46 -6.70 -9.93 12.78
CA VAL A 46 -5.92 -8.80 13.31
C VAL A 46 -4.47 -8.84 12.82
N ARG A 47 -3.88 -10.04 12.70
CA ARG A 47 -2.51 -10.19 12.22
C ARG A 47 -2.40 -9.82 10.75
N PHE A 48 -3.37 -10.23 9.93
CA PHE A 48 -3.42 -9.81 8.54
C PHE A 48 -3.60 -8.29 8.40
N ILE A 49 -4.41 -7.65 9.26
CA ILE A 49 -4.57 -6.19 9.28
C ILE A 49 -3.25 -5.49 9.60
N GLU A 50 -2.52 -5.97 10.60
CA GLU A 50 -1.20 -5.42 10.95
C GLU A 50 -0.23 -5.54 9.77
N GLU A 51 -0.07 -6.75 9.23
CA GLU A 51 0.84 -7.01 8.12
C GLU A 51 0.48 -6.18 6.87
N ALA A 52 -0.81 -6.13 6.50
CA ALA A 52 -1.27 -5.41 5.33
C ALA A 52 -1.24 -3.88 5.54
N GLY A 53 -1.53 -3.41 6.75
CA GLY A 53 -1.42 -2.00 7.12
C GLY A 53 0.01 -1.49 6.99
N MET A 54 0.99 -2.29 7.40
CA MET A 54 2.40 -1.91 7.26
C MET A 54 2.87 -1.89 5.79
N LEU A 55 2.24 -2.67 4.92
CA LEU A 55 2.67 -2.86 3.52
C LEU A 55 1.82 -2.10 2.49
N HIS A 56 0.68 -1.50 2.87
CA HIS A 56 -0.32 -0.99 1.92
C HIS A 56 0.28 -0.02 0.88
N ASP A 57 1.21 0.83 1.30
CA ASP A 57 1.86 1.84 0.46
C ASP A 57 3.24 1.42 -0.05
N ILE A 58 3.62 0.14 0.01
CA ILE A 58 4.97 -0.33 -0.35
C ILE A 58 5.41 0.13 -1.75
N GLY A 59 4.48 0.39 -2.67
CA GLY A 59 4.77 0.85 -4.04
C GLY A 59 5.12 2.33 -4.21
N ILE A 60 5.04 3.21 -3.18
CA ILE A 60 5.22 4.66 -3.39
C ILE A 60 6.60 5.04 -3.93
N PHE A 61 7.66 4.30 -3.58
CA PHE A 61 9.03 4.57 -4.04
C PHE A 61 9.20 4.47 -5.58
N LEU A 62 8.31 3.71 -6.24
CA LEU A 62 8.29 3.56 -7.70
C LEU A 62 7.66 4.77 -8.39
N THR A 63 7.03 5.67 -7.63
CA THR A 63 6.32 6.84 -8.15
C THR A 63 7.10 8.14 -7.98
N LYS A 64 6.76 9.14 -8.78
CA LYS A 64 7.31 10.48 -8.74
C LYS A 64 6.46 11.37 -7.85
N ALA A 65 6.87 11.54 -6.61
CA ALA A 65 6.26 12.43 -5.64
C ALA A 65 7.33 13.09 -4.76
N PRO A 66 8.05 14.12 -5.27
CA PRO A 66 9.20 14.71 -4.57
C PRO A 66 8.88 15.30 -3.20
N HIS A 67 7.63 15.73 -2.98
CA HIS A 67 7.16 16.27 -1.70
C HIS A 67 7.21 15.23 -0.55
N ILE A 68 7.18 13.94 -0.88
CA ILE A 68 7.37 12.82 0.05
C ILE A 68 8.67 12.03 -0.24
N ALA A 69 9.65 12.67 -0.88
CA ALA A 69 10.95 12.07 -1.21
C ALA A 69 10.89 10.82 -2.12
N CYS A 70 9.81 10.65 -2.89
CA CYS A 70 9.71 9.60 -3.91
C CYS A 70 10.22 10.13 -5.25
N GLU A 71 11.30 9.52 -5.76
CA GLU A 71 11.99 9.91 -7.00
C GLU A 71 11.81 8.89 -8.14
N GLY A 72 10.77 8.04 -8.03
CA GLY A 72 10.45 7.04 -9.04
C GLY A 72 9.95 7.66 -10.36
N THR A 73 9.55 6.79 -11.28
CA THR A 73 9.21 7.18 -12.66
C THR A 73 7.70 7.24 -12.90
N HIS A 74 6.90 6.52 -12.11
CA HIS A 74 5.46 6.40 -12.34
C HIS A 74 4.67 7.57 -11.72
N PRO A 75 3.50 7.93 -12.25
CA PRO A 75 2.58 8.85 -11.57
C PRO A 75 2.21 8.35 -10.17
N TYR A 76 2.00 9.26 -9.21
CA TYR A 76 1.69 8.88 -7.81
C TYR A 76 0.49 7.93 -7.70
N ILE A 77 -0.56 8.12 -8.52
CA ILE A 77 -1.76 7.27 -8.54
C ILE A 77 -1.46 5.77 -8.80
N CYS A 78 -0.29 5.44 -9.36
CA CYS A 78 0.08 4.08 -9.70
C CYS A 78 0.56 3.25 -8.51
N HIS A 79 0.89 3.87 -7.35
CA HIS A 79 1.54 3.17 -6.23
C HIS A 79 0.76 1.92 -5.75
N GLY A 80 -0.57 1.94 -5.81
CA GLY A 80 -1.40 0.82 -5.35
C GLY A 80 -1.19 -0.45 -6.18
N TYR A 81 -1.31 -0.38 -7.51
CA TYR A 81 -1.11 -1.57 -8.36
C TYR A 81 0.36 -1.98 -8.42
N LEU A 82 1.29 -1.01 -8.36
CA LEU A 82 2.73 -1.31 -8.30
C LEU A 82 3.08 -2.05 -7.01
N GLY A 83 2.48 -1.65 -5.87
CA GLY A 83 2.59 -2.37 -4.61
C GLY A 83 1.99 -3.78 -4.68
N ARG A 84 0.86 -3.95 -5.41
CA ARG A 84 0.27 -5.27 -5.67
C ARG A 84 1.22 -6.20 -6.41
N GLU A 85 1.81 -5.73 -7.51
CA GLU A 85 2.74 -6.52 -8.33
C GLU A 85 3.95 -6.94 -7.50
N LEU A 86 4.56 -5.99 -6.78
CA LEU A 86 5.69 -6.23 -5.89
C LEU A 86 5.38 -7.28 -4.80
N LEU A 87 4.25 -7.15 -4.10
CA LEU A 87 3.89 -8.14 -3.07
C LEU A 87 3.50 -9.49 -3.68
N THR A 88 3.02 -9.53 -4.92
CA THR A 88 2.77 -10.80 -5.62
C THR A 88 4.07 -11.52 -5.93
N GLU A 89 5.09 -10.79 -6.40
CA GLU A 89 6.44 -11.32 -6.65
C GLU A 89 7.12 -11.82 -5.36
N GLU A 90 6.87 -11.14 -4.24
CA GLU A 90 7.33 -11.54 -2.90
C GLU A 90 6.53 -12.73 -2.31
N GLY A 91 5.51 -13.24 -3.02
CA GLY A 91 4.72 -14.40 -2.59
C GLY A 91 3.53 -14.07 -1.68
N TYR A 92 3.13 -12.81 -1.59
CA TYR A 92 2.05 -12.28 -0.74
C TYR A 92 0.92 -11.61 -1.55
N PRO A 93 0.26 -12.33 -2.49
CA PRO A 93 -0.75 -11.76 -3.37
C PRO A 93 -1.98 -11.21 -2.62
N LYS A 94 -2.31 -11.74 -1.43
CA LYS A 94 -3.42 -11.24 -0.60
C LYS A 94 -3.15 -9.83 -0.05
N HIS A 95 -1.93 -9.58 0.42
CA HIS A 95 -1.50 -8.25 0.88
C HIS A 95 -1.45 -7.27 -0.31
N GLY A 96 -1.04 -7.75 -1.49
CA GLY A 96 -1.08 -6.97 -2.72
C GLY A 96 -2.49 -6.45 -3.08
N LEU A 97 -3.55 -7.19 -2.77
CA LEU A 97 -4.93 -6.69 -2.97
C LEU A 97 -5.26 -5.50 -2.06
N VAL A 98 -4.67 -5.43 -0.86
CA VAL A 98 -4.84 -4.27 0.01
C VAL A 98 -4.11 -3.07 -0.58
N CYS A 99 -2.88 -3.25 -1.07
CA CYS A 99 -2.16 -2.19 -1.78
C CYS A 99 -2.97 -1.59 -2.92
N GLU A 100 -3.60 -2.41 -3.75
CA GLU A 100 -4.36 -1.92 -4.91
C GLU A 100 -5.63 -1.16 -4.53
N ARG A 101 -6.24 -1.46 -3.37
CA ARG A 101 -7.61 -1.04 -3.02
C ARG A 101 -7.72 0.02 -1.93
N HIS A 102 -6.62 0.31 -1.23
CA HIS A 102 -6.67 1.09 0.00
C HIS A 102 -7.00 2.58 -0.19
N THR A 103 -6.73 3.18 -1.36
CA THR A 103 -6.97 4.62 -1.60
C THR A 103 -8.44 5.00 -1.77
N GLY A 104 -9.35 4.06 -1.56
CA GLY A 104 -10.78 4.32 -1.54
C GLY A 104 -11.44 4.01 -2.87
N THR A 105 -12.26 2.97 -2.82
CA THR A 105 -13.29 2.58 -3.78
C THR A 105 -12.78 2.29 -5.18
N GLY A 106 -12.45 1.02 -5.45
CA GLY A 106 -13.13 0.33 -6.55
C GLY A 106 -13.12 1.13 -7.85
N LEU A 107 -11.96 1.55 -8.37
CA LEU A 107 -11.98 2.35 -9.60
C LEU A 107 -12.55 1.45 -10.68
N SER A 108 -13.81 1.71 -11.07
CA SER A 108 -14.47 0.93 -12.10
C SER A 108 -13.67 1.05 -13.39
N LEU A 109 -13.63 -0.03 -14.17
CA LEU A 109 -13.03 0.01 -15.50
C LEU A 109 -13.51 1.22 -16.32
N GLU A 110 -14.80 1.56 -16.22
CA GLU A 110 -15.39 2.74 -16.85
C GLU A 110 -14.74 4.05 -16.38
N THR A 111 -14.55 4.23 -15.07
CA THR A 111 -13.90 5.43 -14.52
C THR A 111 -12.46 5.55 -15.01
N ILE A 112 -11.74 4.43 -15.06
CA ILE A 112 -10.35 4.36 -15.51
C ILE A 112 -10.25 4.81 -16.98
N ILE A 113 -11.12 4.26 -17.84
CA ILE A 113 -11.17 4.59 -19.26
C ILE A 113 -11.59 6.06 -19.47
N ASN A 114 -12.69 6.49 -18.85
CA ASN A 114 -13.25 7.83 -19.04
C ASN A 114 -12.28 8.93 -18.58
N ARG A 115 -11.54 8.70 -17.50
CA ARG A 115 -10.56 9.67 -16.97
C ARG A 115 -9.15 9.47 -17.53
N LYS A 116 -8.94 8.48 -18.40
CA LYS A 116 -7.63 8.11 -18.97
C LYS A 116 -6.56 7.92 -17.89
N LEU A 117 -6.93 7.22 -16.81
CA LEU A 117 -6.03 7.02 -15.68
C LEU A 117 -4.88 6.07 -16.10
N PRO A 118 -3.63 6.34 -15.68
CA PRO A 118 -2.47 5.52 -16.01
C PRO A 118 -2.38 4.28 -15.09
N ILE A 119 -3.47 3.52 -14.97
CA ILE A 119 -3.56 2.33 -14.12
C ILE A 119 -4.20 1.17 -14.91
N PRO A 120 -4.03 -0.10 -14.49
CA PRO A 120 -4.55 -1.25 -15.22
C PRO A 120 -6.05 -1.15 -15.53
N HIS A 121 -6.44 -1.51 -16.76
CA HIS A 121 -7.83 -1.53 -17.20
C HIS A 121 -8.56 -2.76 -16.66
N ARG A 122 -8.82 -2.79 -15.36
CA ARG A 122 -9.60 -3.80 -14.65
C ARG A 122 -10.30 -3.18 -13.44
N ASP A 123 -11.29 -3.85 -12.90
CA ASP A 123 -11.87 -3.43 -11.63
C ASP A 123 -10.86 -3.59 -10.49
N MET A 124 -10.60 -2.50 -9.79
CA MET A 124 -9.60 -2.40 -8.72
C MET A 124 -10.25 -2.08 -7.40
#